data_AF-K2F5S5-F1
#
_entry.id   AF-K2F5S5-F1
#
_cell.length_a   1.000
_cell.length_b   1.000
_cell.length_c   1.000
_cell.angle_alpha   90.00
_cell.angle_beta   90.00
_cell.angle_gamma   90.00
#
_symmetry.space_group_name_H-M   'P 1'
#
loop_
_entity.id
_entity.type
_entity.pdbx_description
1 polymer ?
#
loop_
_entity_poly.entity_id
_entity_poly.type
_entity_poly.pdbx_seq_one_letter_code
_entity_poly.pdbx_strand_id
1 'polypeptide(L)'
;MKFIAKTLLIFISIPLILLSMLSINIKFQFLSPGFWIKSFDEGNVYSQASLMIESRLIERVEAEGGTKSDVKVLSNLISAPSLKTFFERNIDSILLYANGKTPEMMVYVPLTLKDALEGYDYYNLDDSSEKMTFQEFLNRFNVNGIESSDIAYISKLGLWSWVLIFSSFALLVITFVLMYLMTSGQKRLWAPSISLTLAGFIILGLSLAGDYFNRMLVAGIDGSANTGTSLLAVFAPPLMQNVTRIWLWFGISSLVFGIALLFVKKPPVNNTLNRKK
;
A
#
# COMPACT_ATOMS: atom_id res chain seq x y z
N MET A 1 2.70 -32.66 -27.26
CA MET A 1 1.68 -32.32 -26.22
C MET A 1 2.28 -31.90 -24.88
N LYS A 2 3.09 -32.71 -24.19
CA LYS A 2 3.65 -32.34 -22.87
C LYS A 2 4.51 -31.06 -22.86
N PHE A 3 5.22 -30.78 -23.95
CA PHE A 3 6.00 -29.54 -24.09
C PHE A 3 5.10 -28.29 -24.18
N ILE A 4 4.12 -28.31 -25.09
CA ILE A 4 3.15 -27.21 -25.28
C ILE A 4 2.44 -26.88 -23.97
N ALA A 5 1.92 -27.88 -23.26
CA ALA A 5 1.24 -27.68 -21.99
C ALA A 5 2.17 -27.15 -20.88
N LYS A 6 3.46 -27.56 -20.84
CA LYS A 6 4.43 -26.95 -19.92
C LYS A 6 4.68 -25.48 -20.24
N THR A 7 4.86 -25.14 -21.51
CA THR A 7 5.06 -23.75 -21.94
C THR A 7 3.86 -22.89 -21.56
N LEU A 8 2.63 -23.38 -21.78
CA LEU A 8 1.41 -22.68 -21.40
C LEU A 8 1.31 -22.49 -19.88
N LEU A 9 1.67 -23.51 -19.08
CA LEU A 9 1.73 -23.36 -17.62
C LEU A 9 2.75 -22.29 -17.19
N ILE A 10 3.90 -22.18 -17.87
CA ILE A 10 4.90 -21.14 -17.58
C ILE A 10 4.26 -19.76 -17.78
N PHE A 11 3.63 -19.54 -18.94
CA PHE A 11 2.96 -18.28 -19.24
C PHE A 11 1.81 -17.93 -18.29
N ILE A 12 1.08 -18.92 -17.76
CA ILE A 12 0.04 -18.70 -16.75
C ILE A 12 0.64 -18.40 -15.37
N SER A 13 1.74 -19.05 -15.01
CA SER A 13 2.33 -18.89 -13.68
C SER A 13 2.91 -17.49 -13.45
N ILE A 14 3.47 -16.84 -14.47
CA ILE A 14 4.01 -15.48 -14.37
C ILE A 14 2.97 -14.45 -13.88
N PRO A 15 1.81 -14.26 -14.54
CA PRO A 15 0.77 -13.34 -14.06
C PRO A 15 0.19 -13.78 -12.71
N LEU A 16 0.15 -15.08 -12.40
CA LEU A 16 -0.27 -15.55 -11.06
C LEU A 16 0.73 -15.14 -9.97
N ILE A 17 2.03 -15.17 -10.23
CA ILE A 17 3.06 -14.68 -9.30
C ILE A 17 2.89 -13.18 -9.08
N LEU A 18 2.72 -12.40 -10.17
CA LEU A 18 2.49 -10.95 -10.09
C LEU A 18 1.21 -10.63 -9.30
N LEU A 19 0.12 -11.34 -9.57
CA LEU A 19 -1.14 -11.17 -8.86
C LEU A 19 -1.01 -11.52 -7.38
N SER A 20 -0.25 -12.58 -7.05
CA SER A 20 0.02 -12.96 -5.66
C SER A 20 0.81 -11.86 -4.93
N MET A 21 1.85 -11.31 -5.58
CA MET A 21 2.64 -10.19 -5.04
C MET A 21 1.77 -8.95 -4.81
N LEU A 22 0.95 -8.56 -5.80
CA LEU A 22 0.03 -7.42 -5.65
C LEU A 22 -0.98 -7.63 -4.52
N SER A 23 -1.53 -8.84 -4.39
CA SER A 23 -2.50 -9.17 -3.34
C SER A 23 -1.86 -9.11 -1.95
N ILE A 24 -0.61 -9.58 -1.82
CA ILE A 24 0.19 -9.47 -0.59
C ILE A 24 0.40 -7.99 -0.23
N ASN A 25 0.75 -7.14 -1.20
CA ASN A 25 0.91 -5.70 -0.95
C ASN A 25 -0.38 -5.05 -0.47
N ILE A 26 -1.51 -5.35 -1.12
CA ILE A 26 -2.82 -4.81 -0.69
C ILE A 26 -3.08 -5.20 0.76
N LYS A 27 -2.96 -6.49 1.10
CA LYS A 27 -3.34 -6.97 2.44
C LYS A 27 -2.38 -6.54 3.54
N PHE A 28 -1.08 -6.69 3.31
CA PHE A 28 -0.07 -6.57 4.35
C PHE A 28 0.63 -5.21 4.38
N GLN A 29 0.60 -4.44 3.27
CA GLN A 29 1.08 -3.06 3.26
C GLN A 29 -0.09 -2.08 3.32
N PHE A 30 -0.88 -1.97 2.25
CA PHE A 30 -1.87 -0.90 2.13
C PHE A 30 -3.01 -0.99 3.16
N LEU A 31 -3.38 -2.19 3.58
CA LEU A 31 -4.39 -2.42 4.62
C LEU A 31 -3.79 -2.54 6.04
N SER A 32 -2.51 -2.21 6.25
CA SER A 32 -1.82 -2.26 7.54
C SER A 32 -1.42 -0.87 8.01
N PRO A 33 -1.91 -0.38 9.18
CA PRO A 33 -1.53 0.94 9.69
C PRO A 33 -0.03 1.11 9.84
N GLY A 34 0.67 0.07 10.31
CA GLY A 34 2.11 0.12 10.54
C GLY A 34 2.94 0.40 9.27
N PHE A 35 2.45 0.02 8.08
CA PHE A 35 3.13 0.34 6.82
C PHE A 35 3.07 1.85 6.52
N TRP A 36 1.92 2.48 6.71
CA TRP A 36 1.73 3.90 6.46
C TRP A 36 2.52 4.74 7.46
N ILE A 37 2.38 4.45 8.75
CA ILE A 37 3.06 5.16 9.84
C ILE A 37 4.58 5.10 9.65
N LYS A 38 5.12 3.89 9.43
CA LYS A 38 6.55 3.71 9.19
C LYS A 38 7.03 4.46 7.96
N SER A 39 6.26 4.42 6.86
CA SER A 39 6.64 5.14 5.64
C SER A 39 6.61 6.65 5.84
N PHE A 40 5.65 7.16 6.60
CA PHE A 40 5.54 8.59 6.89
C PHE A 40 6.65 9.08 7.81
N ASP A 41 7.01 8.30 8.84
CA ASP A 41 8.14 8.59 9.72
C ASP A 41 9.48 8.57 8.96
N GLU A 42 9.75 7.52 8.18
CA GLU A 42 10.99 7.41 7.37
C GLU A 42 11.09 8.51 6.30
N GLY A 43 9.95 8.96 5.77
CA GLY A 43 9.87 10.01 4.74
C GLY A 43 9.84 11.43 5.28
N ASN A 44 9.87 11.64 6.60
CA ASN A 44 9.68 12.95 7.24
C ASN A 44 8.40 13.67 6.78
N VAL A 45 7.33 12.90 6.53
CA VAL A 45 6.08 13.40 5.95
C VAL A 45 5.43 14.45 6.84
N TYR A 46 5.39 14.21 8.15
CA TYR A 46 4.71 15.10 9.08
C TYR A 46 5.35 16.50 9.13
N SER A 47 6.68 16.58 9.07
CA SER A 47 7.41 17.86 9.03
C SER A 47 7.20 18.58 7.69
N GLN A 48 7.30 17.86 6.57
CA GLN A 48 7.09 18.44 5.25
C GLN A 48 5.64 18.94 5.06
N ALA A 49 4.66 18.16 5.51
CA ALA A 49 3.26 18.56 5.49
C ALA A 49 3.01 19.79 6.38
N SER A 50 3.62 19.84 7.58
CA SER A 50 3.54 20.99 8.49
C SER A 50 4.04 22.28 7.80
N LEU A 51 5.27 22.25 7.27
CA LEU A 51 5.88 23.39 6.57
C LEU A 51 5.06 23.81 5.35
N MET A 52 4.54 22.85 4.59
CA MET A 52 3.73 23.10 3.41
C MET A 52 2.40 23.78 3.77
N ILE A 53 1.67 23.26 4.77
CA ILE A 53 0.40 23.84 5.23
C ILE A 53 0.64 25.24 5.78
N GLU A 54 1.70 25.44 6.58
CA GLU A 54 2.08 26.74 7.12
C GLU A 54 2.37 27.76 6.01
N SER A 55 3.18 27.40 5.02
CA SER A 55 3.49 28.28 3.87
C SER A 55 2.23 28.71 3.13
N ARG A 56 1.29 27.79 2.90
CA ARG A 56 0.02 28.07 2.20
C ARG A 56 -0.92 28.94 3.04
N LEU A 57 -0.96 28.73 4.35
CA LEU A 57 -1.74 29.58 5.26
C LEU A 57 -1.19 31.01 5.28
N ILE A 58 0.14 31.16 5.34
CA ILE A 58 0.79 32.48 5.25
C ILE A 58 0.43 33.18 3.93
N GLU A 59 0.59 32.50 2.79
CA GLU A 59 0.23 33.05 1.47
C GLU A 59 -1.21 33.55 1.44
N ARG A 60 -2.15 32.79 2.02
CA ARG A 60 -3.57 33.15 2.04
C ARG A 60 -3.88 34.31 2.98
N VAL A 61 -3.29 34.32 4.18
CA VAL A 61 -3.47 35.41 5.15
C VAL A 61 -2.92 36.72 4.60
N GLU A 62 -1.74 36.69 3.96
CA GLU A 62 -1.17 37.88 3.32
C GLU A 62 -2.04 38.37 2.14
N ALA A 63 -2.60 37.45 1.34
CA ALA A 63 -3.51 37.79 0.24
C ALA A 63 -4.83 38.42 0.73
N GLU A 64 -5.29 38.03 1.93
CA GLU A 64 -6.48 38.59 2.58
C GLU A 64 -6.17 39.86 3.42
N GLY A 65 -4.93 40.36 3.39
CA GLY A 65 -4.51 41.62 4.01
C GLY A 65 -4.03 41.51 5.46
N GLY A 66 -3.82 40.29 5.97
CA GLY A 66 -3.25 40.02 7.29
C GLY A 66 -1.71 39.99 7.30
N THR A 67 -1.13 39.64 8.45
CA THR A 67 0.31 39.57 8.68
C THR A 67 0.77 38.14 9.01
N LYS A 68 2.04 37.82 8.74
CA LYS A 68 2.62 36.50 9.09
C LYS A 68 2.45 36.15 10.58
N SER A 69 2.45 37.15 11.46
CA SER A 69 2.24 36.95 12.90
C SER A 69 0.86 36.40 13.26
N ASP A 70 -0.15 36.59 12.41
CA ASP A 70 -1.52 36.12 12.66
C ASP A 70 -1.65 34.59 12.49
N VAL A 71 -0.71 33.97 11.77
CA VAL A 71 -0.64 32.51 11.58
C VAL A 71 -0.08 31.79 12.82
N LYS A 72 0.54 32.51 13.76
CA LYS A 72 1.23 31.94 14.92
C LYS A 72 0.32 31.22 15.92
N VAL A 73 -0.99 31.51 15.90
CA VAL A 73 -2.00 30.79 16.70
C VAL A 73 -2.36 29.45 16.03
N LEU A 74 -2.41 29.43 14.69
CA LEU A 74 -2.70 28.24 13.89
C LEU A 74 -1.48 27.30 13.75
N SER A 75 -0.25 27.84 13.86
CA SER A 75 1.00 27.08 13.71
C SER A 75 1.13 25.92 14.71
N ASN A 76 0.55 26.07 15.91
CA ASN A 76 0.56 25.01 16.92
C ASN A 76 -0.36 23.83 16.54
N LEU A 77 -1.46 24.09 15.80
CA LEU A 77 -2.39 23.06 15.34
C LEU A 77 -1.85 22.26 14.16
N ILE A 78 -1.06 22.93 13.30
CA ILE A 78 -0.44 22.34 12.11
C ILE A 78 0.99 21.85 12.37
N SER A 79 1.42 21.79 13.63
CA SER A 79 2.74 21.31 14.00
C SER A 79 2.93 19.83 13.61
N ALA A 80 4.17 19.42 13.34
CA ALA A 80 4.46 18.03 12.96
C ALA A 80 3.96 16.98 13.98
N PRO A 81 4.10 17.17 15.31
CA PRO A 81 3.50 16.27 16.30
C PRO A 81 1.96 16.21 16.22
N SER A 82 1.31 17.36 16.06
CA SER A 82 -0.15 17.44 15.95
C SER A 82 -0.67 16.73 14.70
N LEU A 83 -0.01 16.97 13.55
CA LEU A 83 -0.30 16.27 12.31
C LEU A 83 -0.05 14.78 12.43
N LYS A 84 1.03 14.36 13.10
CA LYS A 84 1.31 12.94 13.34
C LYS A 84 0.14 12.26 14.03
N THR A 85 -0.28 12.76 15.19
CA THR A 85 -1.44 12.19 15.92
C THR A 85 -2.71 12.17 15.07
N PHE A 86 -3.00 13.27 14.35
CA PHE A 86 -4.17 13.36 13.48
C PHE A 86 -4.14 12.33 12.35
N PHE A 87 -3.03 12.24 11.61
CA PHE A 87 -2.88 11.30 10.50
C PHE A 87 -2.92 9.86 10.98
N GLU A 88 -2.21 9.51 12.06
CA GLU A 88 -2.17 8.14 12.57
C GLU A 88 -3.55 7.65 13.01
N ARG A 89 -4.29 8.46 13.77
CA ARG A 89 -5.66 8.10 14.22
C ARG A 89 -6.62 7.93 13.04
N ASN A 90 -6.56 8.81 12.04
CA ASN A 90 -7.42 8.71 10.86
C ASN A 90 -7.01 7.55 9.94
N ILE A 91 -5.72 7.30 9.74
CA ILE A 91 -5.22 6.15 8.99
C ILE A 91 -5.69 4.85 9.66
N ASP A 92 -5.50 4.71 10.97
CA ASP A 92 -5.94 3.51 11.68
C ASP A 92 -7.45 3.31 11.52
N SER A 93 -8.25 4.35 11.72
CA SER A 93 -9.71 4.30 11.54
C SER A 93 -10.15 3.88 10.13
N ILE A 94 -9.58 4.52 9.10
CA ILE A 94 -9.87 4.21 7.69
C ILE A 94 -9.52 2.75 7.40
N LEU A 95 -8.38 2.28 7.91
CA LEU A 95 -7.92 0.92 7.67
C LEU A 95 -8.68 -0.13 8.48
N LEU A 96 -9.16 0.19 9.68
CA LEU A 96 -10.07 -0.67 10.45
C LEU A 96 -11.38 -0.86 9.68
N TYR A 97 -11.95 0.23 9.17
CA TYR A 97 -13.13 0.18 8.33
C TYR A 97 -12.87 -0.60 7.03
N ALA A 98 -11.80 -0.29 6.29
CA ALA A 98 -11.43 -0.97 5.05
C ALA A 98 -11.14 -2.47 5.22
N ASN A 99 -10.70 -2.88 6.42
CA ASN A 99 -10.55 -4.28 6.79
C ASN A 99 -11.86 -4.96 7.22
N GLY A 100 -12.98 -4.24 7.28
CA GLY A 100 -14.27 -4.73 7.74
C GLY A 100 -14.33 -4.97 9.25
N LYS A 101 -13.43 -4.37 10.03
CA LYS A 101 -13.39 -4.52 11.49
C LYS A 101 -14.38 -3.59 12.20
N THR A 102 -14.73 -2.48 11.57
CA THR A 102 -15.77 -1.55 12.05
C THR A 102 -16.87 -1.41 11.00
N PRO A 103 -18.14 -1.28 11.42
CA PRO A 103 -19.26 -1.12 10.50
C PRO A 103 -19.30 0.28 9.86
N GLU A 104 -18.67 1.26 10.51
CA GLU A 104 -18.65 2.65 10.08
C GLU A 104 -17.21 3.19 10.10
N MET A 105 -16.95 4.15 9.22
CA MET A 105 -15.70 4.90 9.20
C MET A 105 -15.80 6.04 10.21
N MET A 106 -14.91 6.05 11.19
CA MET A 106 -14.80 7.15 12.14
C MET A 106 -13.77 8.16 11.64
N VAL A 107 -14.06 9.44 11.75
CA VAL A 107 -13.14 10.53 11.45
C VAL A 107 -12.78 11.23 12.76
N TYR A 108 -11.48 11.43 12.96
CA TYR A 108 -10.98 12.19 14.11
C TYR A 108 -10.67 13.60 13.63
N VAL A 109 -11.38 14.59 14.15
CA VAL A 109 -11.16 16.00 13.81
C VAL A 109 -10.35 16.64 14.93
N PRO A 110 -9.24 17.33 14.62
CA PRO A 110 -8.47 18.05 15.62
C PRO A 110 -9.26 19.32 15.97
N LEU A 111 -9.89 19.31 17.15
CA LEU A 111 -10.64 20.40 17.78
C LEU A 111 -12.00 20.75 17.18
N THR A 112 -12.90 21.21 18.05
CA THR A 112 -14.07 21.97 17.61
C THR A 112 -13.66 23.43 17.37
N LEU A 113 -14.30 24.11 16.43
CA LEU A 113 -14.11 25.55 16.17
C LEU A 113 -14.23 26.38 17.46
N LYS A 114 -15.04 25.91 18.41
CA LYS A 114 -15.26 26.52 19.72
C LYS A 114 -13.99 26.47 20.59
N ASP A 115 -13.32 25.32 20.66
CA ASP A 115 -12.09 25.16 21.45
C ASP A 115 -10.91 25.98 20.87
N ALA A 116 -10.86 26.08 19.55
CA ALA A 116 -9.87 26.90 18.83
C ALA A 116 -10.09 28.42 19.03
N LEU A 117 -11.34 28.85 19.22
CA LEU A 117 -11.70 30.24 19.49
C LEU A 117 -11.60 30.61 20.97
N GLU A 118 -11.77 29.64 21.88
CA GLU A 118 -11.73 29.84 23.34
C GLU A 118 -10.30 29.77 23.93
N GLY A 119 -9.28 29.50 23.12
CA GLY A 119 -7.87 29.63 23.52
C GLY A 119 -7.38 28.58 24.51
N TYR A 120 -8.01 27.40 24.53
CA TYR A 120 -7.58 26.29 25.39
C TYR A 120 -6.18 25.79 25.01
N ASP A 121 -5.44 25.37 26.03
CA ASP A 121 -4.02 25.03 25.94
C ASP A 121 -3.80 23.81 25.02
N TYR A 122 -3.31 24.06 23.81
CA TYR A 122 -3.21 23.11 22.69
C TYR A 122 -2.18 22.00 22.87
N TYR A 123 -1.58 21.87 24.06
CA TYR A 123 -0.51 20.92 24.32
C TYR A 123 -0.98 19.46 24.43
N ASN A 124 -2.30 19.20 24.52
CA ASN A 124 -2.86 17.84 24.61
C ASN A 124 -4.04 17.63 23.63
N LEU A 125 -3.72 17.50 22.34
CA LEU A 125 -4.68 17.17 21.27
C LEU A 125 -5.36 15.80 21.44
N ASP A 126 -4.78 14.92 22.25
CA ASP A 126 -5.29 13.57 22.48
C ASP A 126 -6.67 13.58 23.17
N ASP A 127 -6.91 14.55 24.07
CA ASP A 127 -8.17 14.72 24.84
C ASP A 127 -9.18 15.66 24.15
N SER A 128 -8.74 16.45 23.16
CA SER A 128 -9.55 17.49 22.50
C SER A 128 -9.98 17.15 21.07
N SER A 129 -9.63 15.95 20.57
CA SER A 129 -10.08 15.49 19.26
C SER A 129 -11.52 14.98 19.31
N GLU A 130 -12.37 15.49 18.43
CA GLU A 130 -13.74 14.99 18.32
C GLU A 130 -13.77 13.78 17.38
N LYS A 131 -14.31 12.67 17.89
CA LYS A 131 -14.55 11.45 17.10
C LYS A 131 -15.99 11.46 16.62
N MET A 132 -16.19 11.49 15.31
CA MET A 132 -17.51 11.47 14.68
C MET A 132 -17.55 10.47 13.53
N THR A 133 -18.74 10.07 13.11
CA THR A 133 -18.90 9.23 11.92
C THR A 133 -18.58 10.03 10.66
N PHE A 134 -18.21 9.35 9.57
CA PHE A 134 -17.96 10.03 8.29
C PHE A 134 -19.19 10.82 7.80
N GLN A 135 -20.41 10.30 8.00
CA GLN A 135 -21.64 11.02 7.65
C GLN A 135 -21.82 12.30 8.46
N GLU A 136 -21.57 12.24 9.78
CA GLU A 136 -21.60 13.42 10.65
C GLU A 136 -20.55 14.45 10.23
N PHE A 137 -19.34 13.99 9.87
CA PHE A 137 -18.30 14.86 9.33
C PHE A 137 -18.75 15.57 8.05
N LEU A 138 -19.25 14.84 7.06
CA LEU A 138 -19.73 15.41 5.80
C LEU A 138 -20.83 16.45 6.02
N ASN A 139 -21.80 16.13 6.88
CA ASN A 139 -22.91 17.03 7.22
C ASN A 139 -22.43 18.28 7.95
N ARG A 140 -21.52 18.13 8.92
CA ARG A 140 -21.03 19.25 9.74
C ARG A 140 -20.16 20.22 8.96
N PHE A 141 -19.32 19.71 8.05
CA PHE A 141 -18.43 20.53 7.22
C PHE A 141 -19.03 20.90 5.86
N ASN A 142 -20.32 20.64 5.64
CA ASN A 142 -21.07 20.96 4.43
C ASN A 142 -20.37 20.45 3.15
N VAL A 143 -19.84 19.23 3.22
CA VAL A 143 -19.18 18.56 2.09
C VAL A 143 -20.24 17.93 1.20
N ASN A 144 -20.52 18.58 0.08
CA ASN A 144 -21.53 18.14 -0.88
C ASN A 144 -20.94 17.22 -1.96
N GLY A 145 -21.71 16.22 -2.40
CA GLY A 145 -21.34 15.34 -3.52
C GLY A 145 -20.59 14.06 -3.14
N ILE A 146 -20.51 13.72 -1.85
CA ILE A 146 -20.00 12.43 -1.36
C ILE A 146 -21.04 11.86 -0.40
N GLU A 147 -21.50 10.63 -0.65
CA GLU A 147 -22.38 9.91 0.25
C GLU A 147 -21.63 8.80 1.00
N SER A 148 -22.07 8.45 2.20
CA SER A 148 -21.50 7.30 2.92
C SER A 148 -21.70 5.97 2.17
N SER A 149 -22.72 5.90 1.30
CA SER A 149 -22.98 4.78 0.39
C SER A 149 -21.84 4.57 -0.62
N ASP A 150 -21.19 5.64 -1.07
CA ASP A 150 -20.11 5.60 -2.05
C ASP A 150 -18.87 4.87 -1.52
N ILE A 151 -18.63 4.97 -0.21
CA ILE A 151 -17.50 4.32 0.46
C ILE A 151 -17.85 2.96 1.09
N ALA A 152 -19.11 2.50 0.95
CA ALA A 152 -19.55 1.23 1.53
C ALA A 152 -18.73 0.03 1.04
N TYR A 153 -18.29 0.06 -0.23
CA TYR A 153 -17.51 -1.03 -0.83
C TYR A 153 -16.09 -1.15 -0.25
N ILE A 154 -15.54 -0.05 0.30
CA ILE A 154 -14.20 -0.02 0.90
C ILE A 154 -14.13 -0.99 2.08
N SER A 155 -15.21 -1.14 2.84
CA SER A 155 -15.27 -2.04 4.00
C SER A 155 -14.98 -3.52 3.66
N LYS A 156 -15.18 -3.91 2.40
CA LYS A 156 -15.01 -5.29 1.93
C LYS A 156 -13.60 -5.57 1.41
N LEU A 157 -12.74 -4.57 1.26
CA LEU A 157 -11.39 -4.73 0.72
C LEU A 157 -10.55 -5.72 1.55
N GLY A 158 -10.71 -5.71 2.88
CA GLY A 158 -10.06 -6.66 3.78
C GLY A 158 -10.40 -8.12 3.51
N LEU A 159 -11.65 -8.42 3.17
CA LEU A 159 -12.12 -9.75 2.83
C LEU A 159 -11.65 -10.14 1.42
N TRP A 160 -11.87 -9.26 0.44
CA TRP A 160 -11.51 -9.52 -0.95
C TRP A 160 -10.01 -9.71 -1.14
N SER A 161 -9.18 -8.96 -0.41
CA SER A 161 -7.72 -9.15 -0.44
C SER A 161 -7.30 -10.53 0.05
N TRP A 162 -7.91 -11.07 1.11
CA TRP A 162 -7.67 -12.46 1.53
C TRP A 162 -8.10 -13.47 0.48
N VAL A 163 -9.29 -13.31 -0.11
CA VAL A 163 -9.78 -14.18 -1.18
C VAL A 163 -8.82 -14.18 -2.37
N LEU A 164 -8.33 -13.00 -2.78
CA LEU A 164 -7.35 -12.85 -3.85
C LEU A 164 -6.03 -13.51 -3.51
N ILE A 165 -5.51 -13.37 -2.28
CA ILE A 165 -4.29 -14.06 -1.83
C ILE A 165 -4.48 -15.57 -1.91
N PHE A 166 -5.51 -16.13 -1.29
CA PHE A 166 -5.70 -17.58 -1.24
C PHE A 166 -5.96 -18.17 -2.62
N SER A 167 -6.78 -17.53 -3.45
CA SER A 167 -7.08 -18.01 -4.80
C SER A 167 -5.84 -17.95 -5.72
N SER A 168 -5.12 -16.83 -5.74
CA SER A 168 -3.91 -16.69 -6.55
C SER A 168 -2.82 -17.65 -6.10
N PHE A 169 -2.59 -17.79 -4.79
CA PHE A 169 -1.61 -18.73 -4.24
C PHE A 169 -1.99 -20.19 -4.49
N ALA A 170 -3.26 -20.58 -4.31
CA ALA A 170 -3.70 -21.95 -4.58
C ALA A 170 -3.55 -22.31 -6.06
N LEU A 171 -3.95 -21.42 -6.98
CA LEU A 171 -3.74 -21.59 -8.42
C LEU A 171 -2.25 -21.69 -8.75
N LEU A 172 -1.42 -20.88 -8.10
CA LEU A 172 0.03 -20.95 -8.26
C LEU A 172 0.56 -22.32 -7.83
N VAL A 173 0.22 -22.81 -6.64
CA VAL A 173 0.62 -24.14 -6.17
C VAL A 173 0.16 -25.24 -7.14
N ILE A 174 -1.09 -25.19 -7.61
CA ILE A 174 -1.61 -26.16 -8.59
C ILE A 174 -0.78 -26.13 -9.88
N THR A 175 -0.48 -24.94 -10.42
CA THR A 175 0.34 -24.83 -11.63
C THR A 175 1.75 -25.38 -11.45
N PHE A 176 2.42 -25.11 -10.31
CA PHE A 176 3.72 -25.69 -9.99
C PHE A 176 3.67 -27.23 -9.83
N VAL A 177 2.64 -27.75 -9.15
CA VAL A 177 2.43 -29.20 -9.01
C VAL A 177 2.23 -29.85 -10.37
N LEU A 178 1.41 -29.26 -11.25
CA LEU A 178 1.21 -29.77 -12.61
C LEU A 178 2.53 -29.76 -13.41
N MET A 179 3.33 -28.69 -13.34
CA MET A 179 4.65 -28.65 -13.97
C MET A 179 5.58 -29.76 -13.45
N TYR A 180 5.55 -30.02 -12.13
CA TYR A 180 6.32 -31.08 -11.49
C TYR A 180 5.87 -32.47 -11.93
N LEU A 181 4.57 -32.75 -11.96
CA LEU A 181 4.00 -34.01 -12.40
C LEU A 181 4.33 -34.30 -13.87
N MET A 182 4.30 -33.27 -14.72
CA MET A 182 4.66 -33.38 -16.13
C MET A 182 6.17 -33.55 -16.39
N THR A 183 7.01 -33.38 -15.36
CA THR A 183 8.44 -33.61 -15.45
C THR A 183 8.78 -35.08 -15.23
N SER A 184 9.50 -35.66 -16.19
CA SER A 184 9.95 -37.06 -16.12
C SER A 184 10.91 -37.25 -14.95
N GLY A 185 10.96 -38.45 -14.37
CA GLY A 185 11.93 -38.79 -13.32
C GLY A 185 13.37 -38.54 -13.80
N GLN A 186 14.25 -38.19 -12.86
CA GLN A 186 15.65 -37.83 -13.07
C GLN A 186 15.91 -36.57 -13.94
N LYS A 187 14.87 -35.95 -14.52
CA LYS A 187 15.01 -34.67 -15.23
C LYS A 187 14.98 -33.49 -14.26
N ARG A 188 15.67 -32.42 -14.65
CA ARG A 188 15.71 -31.14 -13.93
C ARG A 188 14.36 -30.44 -13.95
N LEU A 189 14.07 -29.65 -12.92
CA LEU A 189 12.84 -28.87 -12.78
C LEU A 189 12.89 -27.54 -13.57
N TRP A 190 13.17 -27.65 -14.88
CA TRP A 190 13.37 -26.48 -15.77
C TRP A 190 12.14 -25.57 -15.88
N ALA A 191 10.94 -26.13 -16.03
CA ALA A 191 9.71 -25.34 -16.21
C ALA A 191 9.37 -24.42 -15.01
N PRO A 192 9.29 -24.94 -13.76
CA PRO A 192 9.04 -24.08 -12.61
C PRO A 192 10.19 -23.11 -12.35
N SER A 193 11.43 -23.53 -12.64
CA SER A 193 12.59 -22.65 -12.58
C SER A 193 12.49 -21.46 -13.54
N ILE A 194 12.24 -21.70 -14.83
CA ILE A 194 12.06 -20.62 -15.81
C ILE A 194 10.96 -19.66 -15.37
N SER A 195 9.85 -20.19 -14.87
CA SER A 195 8.70 -19.39 -14.45
C SER A 195 9.09 -18.37 -13.37
N LEU A 196 9.78 -18.85 -12.33
CA LEU A 196 10.27 -18.01 -11.23
C LEU A 196 11.35 -17.03 -11.66
N THR A 197 12.27 -17.48 -12.51
CA THR A 197 13.34 -16.62 -13.02
C THR A 197 12.78 -15.49 -13.90
N LEU A 198 11.88 -15.80 -14.83
CA LEU A 198 11.22 -14.80 -15.68
C LEU A 198 10.35 -13.85 -14.85
N ALA A 199 9.56 -14.36 -13.92
CA ALA A 199 8.78 -13.51 -13.01
C ALA A 199 9.70 -12.61 -12.17
N GLY A 200 10.82 -13.15 -11.67
CA GLY A 200 11.83 -12.38 -10.95
C GLY A 200 12.39 -11.23 -11.76
N PHE A 201 12.79 -11.45 -13.02
CA PHE A 201 13.24 -10.39 -13.92
C PHE A 201 12.16 -9.33 -14.17
N ILE A 202 10.91 -9.75 -14.40
CA ILE A 202 9.80 -8.80 -14.61
C ILE A 202 9.58 -7.96 -13.36
N ILE A 203 9.56 -8.55 -12.17
CA ILE A 203 9.34 -7.86 -10.90
C ILE A 203 10.48 -6.87 -10.61
N LEU A 204 11.73 -7.24 -10.88
CA LEU A 204 12.85 -6.31 -10.78
C LEU A 204 12.72 -5.15 -11.77
N GLY A 205 12.30 -5.42 -13.00
CA GLY A 205 12.01 -4.38 -13.99
C GLY A 205 10.92 -3.42 -13.50
N LEU A 206 9.83 -3.95 -12.93
CA LEU A 206 8.76 -3.16 -12.33
C LEU A 206 9.23 -2.34 -11.12
N SER A 207 10.11 -2.89 -10.29
CA SER A 207 10.71 -2.16 -9.16
C SER A 207 11.52 -0.95 -9.64
N LEU A 208 12.37 -1.13 -10.66
CA LEU A 208 13.16 -0.04 -11.23
C LEU A 208 12.28 1.00 -11.92
N ALA A 209 11.25 0.55 -12.65
CA ALA A 209 10.27 1.44 -13.28
C ALA A 209 9.48 2.23 -12.22
N GLY A 210 9.13 1.61 -11.10
CA GLY A 210 8.46 2.27 -9.97
C GLY A 210 9.32 3.36 -9.34
N ASP A 211 10.61 3.10 -9.12
CA ASP A 211 11.55 4.10 -8.60
C ASP A 211 11.74 5.27 -9.57
N TYR A 212 11.79 4.99 -10.87
CA TYR A 212 11.86 6.03 -11.91
C TYR A 212 10.58 6.88 -11.94
N PHE A 213 9.42 6.23 -11.92
CA PHE A 213 8.13 6.91 -11.91
C PHE A 213 7.96 7.78 -10.66
N ASN A 214 8.44 7.32 -9.51
CA ASN A 214 8.43 8.10 -8.28
C ASN A 214 9.21 9.42 -8.42
N ARG A 215 10.41 9.38 -9.01
CA ARG A 215 11.20 10.59 -9.28
C ARG A 215 10.49 11.56 -10.22
N MET A 216 9.82 11.03 -11.24
CA MET A 216 9.03 11.83 -12.17
C MET A 216 7.79 12.45 -11.53
N LEU A 217 7.10 11.72 -10.66
CA LEU A 217 5.96 12.26 -9.91
C LEU A 217 6.38 13.42 -9.00
N VAL A 218 7.48 13.27 -8.25
CA VAL A 218 8.01 14.35 -7.40
C VAL A 218 8.31 15.59 -8.22
N ALA A 219 9.04 15.45 -9.33
CA ALA A 219 9.40 16.57 -10.18
C ALA A 219 8.20 17.23 -10.88
N GLY A 220 7.11 16.49 -11.14
CA GLY A 220 5.93 16.98 -11.83
C GLY A 220 4.87 17.64 -10.95
N ILE A 221 4.93 17.43 -9.62
CA ILE A 221 3.94 17.98 -8.68
C ILE A 221 4.45 19.25 -7.98
N ASP A 222 5.76 19.50 -8.01
CA ASP A 222 6.36 20.77 -7.56
C ASP A 222 5.71 21.96 -8.29
N GLY A 223 4.94 22.77 -7.56
CA GLY A 223 4.27 23.97 -8.07
C GLY A 223 2.76 23.84 -8.32
N SER A 224 2.10 22.72 -7.96
CA SER A 224 0.64 22.62 -8.11
C SER A 224 -0.12 23.62 -7.20
N ALA A 225 -1.15 24.28 -7.72
CA ALA A 225 -1.93 25.29 -6.97
C ALA A 225 -2.89 24.69 -5.91
N ASN A 226 -3.21 23.39 -6.01
CA ASN A 226 -4.15 22.73 -5.11
C ASN A 226 -3.41 22.09 -3.92
N THR A 227 -3.83 22.42 -2.70
CA THR A 227 -3.27 21.86 -1.45
C THR A 227 -3.34 20.34 -1.41
N GLY A 228 -4.40 19.73 -1.95
CA GLY A 228 -4.54 18.28 -2.01
C GLY A 228 -3.48 17.60 -2.88
N THR A 229 -3.18 18.17 -4.06
CA THR A 229 -2.15 17.61 -4.95
C THR A 229 -0.75 17.82 -4.39
N SER A 230 -0.49 18.95 -3.74
CA SER A 230 0.78 19.19 -3.06
C SER A 230 0.98 18.26 -1.85
N LEU A 231 -0.07 17.91 -1.09
CA LEU A 231 0.02 16.91 -0.03
C LEU A 231 0.31 15.50 -0.58
N LEU A 232 -0.29 15.14 -1.72
CA LEU A 232 0.06 13.89 -2.41
C LEU A 232 1.53 13.84 -2.82
N ALA A 233 2.13 14.98 -3.19
CA ALA A 233 3.57 15.09 -3.49
C ALA A 233 4.44 14.73 -2.27
N VAL A 234 3.97 15.05 -1.07
CA VAL A 234 4.67 14.73 0.19
C VAL A 234 4.46 13.25 0.56
N PHE A 235 3.25 12.71 0.38
CA PHE A 235 2.88 11.38 0.85
C PHE A 235 3.32 10.25 -0.09
N ALA A 236 3.14 10.43 -1.39
CA ALA A 236 3.33 9.38 -2.38
C ALA A 236 4.78 8.86 -2.43
N PRO A 237 5.82 9.71 -2.37
CA PRO A 237 7.19 9.22 -2.54
C PRO A 237 7.67 8.20 -1.51
N PRO A 238 7.51 8.43 -0.19
CA PRO A 238 7.94 7.45 0.80
C PRO A 238 7.11 6.15 0.73
N LEU A 239 5.81 6.23 0.43
CA LEU A 239 4.98 5.04 0.23
C LEU A 239 5.46 4.20 -0.95
N MET A 240 5.72 4.86 -2.09
CA MET A 240 6.20 4.18 -3.29
C MET A 240 7.58 3.55 -3.07
N GLN A 241 8.51 4.24 -2.40
CA GLN A 241 9.83 3.68 -2.08
C GLN A 241 9.74 2.41 -1.22
N ASN A 242 8.86 2.39 -0.22
CA ASN A 242 8.69 1.21 0.62
C ASN A 242 7.98 0.06 -0.12
N VAL A 243 7.08 0.36 -1.08
CA VAL A 243 6.48 -0.64 -1.98
C VAL A 243 7.53 -1.24 -2.92
N THR A 244 8.31 -0.41 -3.62
CA THR A 244 9.32 -0.87 -4.58
C THR A 244 10.44 -1.66 -3.89
N ARG A 245 10.83 -1.28 -2.66
CA ARG A 245 11.79 -2.06 -1.86
C ARG A 245 11.33 -3.51 -1.63
N ILE A 246 10.04 -3.75 -1.37
CA ILE A 246 9.51 -5.12 -1.23
C ILE A 246 9.53 -5.85 -2.57
N TRP A 247 9.18 -5.18 -3.67
CA TRP A 247 9.25 -5.78 -5.01
C TRP A 247 10.69 -6.19 -5.35
N LEU A 248 11.67 -5.37 -5.00
CA LEU A 248 13.08 -5.70 -5.16
C LEU A 248 13.43 -7.00 -4.43
N TRP A 249 13.10 -7.11 -3.13
CA TRP A 249 13.38 -8.31 -2.35
C TRP A 249 12.65 -9.55 -2.87
N PHE A 250 11.40 -9.40 -3.29
CA PHE A 250 10.61 -10.48 -3.86
C PHE A 250 11.20 -10.93 -5.21
N GLY A 251 11.59 -9.99 -6.07
CA GLY A 251 12.23 -10.25 -7.35
C GLY A 251 13.57 -11.00 -7.20
N ILE A 252 14.44 -10.53 -6.28
CA ILE A 252 15.71 -11.20 -5.95
C ILE A 252 15.44 -12.62 -5.43
N SER A 253 14.49 -12.78 -4.50
CA SER A 253 14.16 -14.09 -3.92
C SER A 253 13.64 -15.06 -4.99
N SER A 254 12.78 -14.58 -5.89
CA SER A 254 12.26 -15.36 -7.02
C SER A 254 13.37 -15.78 -7.99
N LEU A 255 14.32 -14.90 -8.29
CA LEU A 255 15.49 -15.24 -9.12
C LEU A 255 16.36 -16.30 -8.45
N VAL A 256 16.74 -16.12 -7.18
CA VAL A 256 17.60 -17.07 -6.45
C VAL A 256 16.92 -18.44 -6.39
N PHE A 257 15.64 -18.48 -6.04
CA PHE A 257 14.88 -19.72 -5.95
C PHE A 257 14.68 -20.37 -7.33
N GLY A 258 14.40 -19.57 -8.36
CA GLY A 258 14.32 -20.02 -9.75
C GLY A 258 15.62 -20.65 -10.24
N ILE A 259 16.76 -20.00 -10.03
CA ILE A 259 18.09 -20.51 -10.41
C ILE A 259 18.40 -21.79 -9.63
N ALA A 260 18.15 -21.83 -8.32
CA ALA A 260 18.38 -23.03 -7.51
C ALA A 260 17.61 -24.25 -8.04
N LEU A 261 16.35 -24.06 -8.46
CA LEU A 261 15.52 -25.13 -9.03
C LEU A 261 16.04 -25.68 -10.37
N LEU A 262 16.89 -24.97 -11.12
CA LEU A 262 17.55 -25.53 -12.31
C LEU A 262 18.45 -26.71 -11.95
N PHE A 263 19.03 -26.69 -10.76
CA PHE A 263 19.96 -27.72 -10.29
C PHE A 263 19.25 -28.89 -9.61
N VAL A 264 17.98 -28.73 -9.25
CA VAL A 264 17.17 -29.78 -8.62
C VAL A 264 16.65 -30.76 -9.68
N LYS A 265 16.90 -32.06 -9.46
CA LYS A 265 16.35 -33.15 -10.27
C LYS A 265 15.18 -33.81 -9.56
N LYS A 266 14.16 -34.19 -10.33
CA LYS A 266 13.05 -35.00 -9.82
C LYS A 266 13.55 -36.41 -9.44
N PRO A 267 13.20 -36.94 -8.26
CA PRO A 267 13.58 -38.30 -7.88
C PRO A 267 13.07 -39.35 -8.88
N PRO A 268 13.71 -40.54 -8.95
CA PRO A 268 13.26 -41.60 -9.82
C PRO A 268 11.88 -42.10 -9.36
N VAL A 269 11.00 -42.43 -10.30
CA VAL A 269 9.72 -43.07 -9.98
C VAL A 269 10.04 -44.55 -9.71
N ASN A 270 10.10 -44.94 -8.44
CA ASN A 270 10.28 -46.35 -8.06
C ASN A 270 9.00 -47.13 -8.38
N ASN A 271 8.96 -47.76 -9.56
CA ASN A 271 7.89 -48.69 -9.97
C ASN A 271 8.01 -50.08 -9.27
N THR A 272 8.81 -50.21 -8.22
CA THR A 272 9.09 -51.48 -7.55
C THR A 272 7.90 -52.07 -6.78
N LEU A 273 6.78 -51.36 -6.61
CA LEU A 273 5.58 -51.87 -5.96
C LEU A 273 4.64 -52.69 -6.87
N ASN A 274 4.81 -52.65 -8.20
CA ASN A 274 3.93 -53.38 -9.15
C ASN A 274 4.58 -54.60 -9.83
N ARG A 275 5.75 -55.06 -9.38
CA ARG A 275 6.42 -56.27 -9.90
C ARG A 275 6.32 -57.50 -9.00
N LYS A 276 5.54 -57.42 -7.91
CA LYS A 276 5.19 -58.56 -7.06
C LYS A 276 3.67 -58.78 -7.04
N LYS A 277 3.10 -59.11 -8.19
CA LYS A 277 1.85 -59.89 -8.32
C LYS A 277 1.95 -60.71 -9.60
#